data_AF-A0A150N5W4-F1
#
_entry.id   AF-A0A150N5W4-F1
#
_cell.length_a   1.000
_cell.length_b   1.000
_cell.length_c   1.000
_cell.angle_alpha   90.00
_cell.angle_beta   90.00
_cell.angle_gamma   90.00
#
_symmetry.space_group_name_H-M   'P 1'
#
loop_
_entity.id
_entity.type
_entity.pdbx_description
1 polymer ?
#
loop_
_entity_poly.entity_id
_entity_poly.type
_entity_poly.pdbx_seq_one_letter_code
_entity_poly.pdbx_strand_id
1 'polypeptide(L)'
;MEEARTRLFDELSYGGRTDEWHFILASTKCDFIRQAFFGRRLRVETNVSRIGNKSFQCIHRIMEEETGRLIAIGEAAVVHFNFQTQTSEPLPDDLQTMLAEYLAPSVGETISPLSCKKRSKKGSGISSACTADFSFSTFPRFFGPNHRRQHTL
;
A
#
# COMPACT_ATOMS: atom_id res chain seq x y z
N MET A 1 -1.72 -3.95 4.04
CA MET A 1 -0.53 -3.07 4.20
C MET A 1 0.73 -3.88 3.97
N GLU A 2 0.93 -4.98 4.71
CA GLU A 2 2.08 -5.87 4.51
C GLU A 2 2.24 -6.33 3.05
N GLU A 3 1.20 -6.90 2.44
CA GLU A 3 1.25 -7.31 1.02
C GLU A 3 1.57 -6.16 0.06
N ALA A 4 1.01 -4.98 0.30
CA ALA A 4 1.25 -3.80 -0.54
C ALA A 4 2.71 -3.33 -0.45
N ARG A 5 3.34 -3.48 0.73
CA ARG A 5 4.76 -3.20 0.94
C ARG A 5 5.64 -4.25 0.25
N THR A 6 5.30 -5.53 0.34
CA THR A 6 6.03 -6.59 -0.38
C THR A 6 6.05 -6.32 -1.87
N ARG A 7 4.91 -5.95 -2.46
CA ARG A 7 4.82 -5.59 -3.89
C ARG A 7 5.67 -4.39 -4.26
N LEU A 8 5.69 -3.35 -3.43
CA LEU A 8 6.59 -2.21 -3.63
C LEU A 8 8.05 -2.68 -3.71
N PHE A 9 8.46 -3.62 -2.85
CA PHE A 9 9.84 -4.12 -2.89
C PHE A 9 10.12 -5.00 -4.11
N ASP A 10 9.14 -5.77 -4.58
CA ASP A 10 9.24 -6.50 -5.84
C ASP A 10 9.45 -5.53 -7.02
N GLU A 11 8.70 -4.44 -7.06
CA GLU A 11 8.84 -3.38 -8.10
C GLU A 11 10.20 -2.68 -8.03
N LEU A 12 10.75 -2.49 -6.84
CA LEU A 12 12.09 -1.93 -6.63
C LEU A 12 13.21 -2.94 -6.93
N SER A 13 12.90 -4.17 -7.37
CA SER A 13 13.86 -5.28 -7.53
C SER A 13 14.57 -5.70 -6.23
N TYR A 14 13.98 -5.37 -5.08
CA TYR A 14 14.49 -5.67 -3.74
C TYR A 14 13.64 -6.73 -2.99
N GLY A 15 12.58 -7.26 -3.62
CA GLY A 15 11.60 -8.15 -2.97
C GLY A 15 11.72 -9.65 -3.29
N GLY A 16 12.57 -10.05 -4.24
CA GLY A 16 12.51 -11.39 -4.85
C GLY A 16 13.38 -12.50 -4.25
N ARG A 17 14.33 -12.18 -3.36
CA ARG A 17 15.25 -13.17 -2.76
C ARG A 17 15.23 -13.06 -1.24
N THR A 18 14.78 -14.11 -0.56
CA THR A 18 14.82 -14.22 0.91
C THR A 18 16.23 -14.10 1.49
N ASP A 19 17.23 -14.43 0.68
CA ASP A 19 18.65 -14.49 1.01
C ASP A 19 19.33 -13.10 0.98
N GLU A 20 18.67 -12.08 0.43
CA GLU A 20 19.18 -10.71 0.27
C GLU A 20 18.19 -9.66 0.82
N TRP A 21 17.34 -10.07 1.77
CA TRP A 21 16.38 -9.16 2.38
C TRP A 21 17.07 -8.23 3.39
N HIS A 22 17.16 -6.93 3.07
CA HIS A 22 17.85 -5.94 3.89
C HIS A 22 16.90 -4.98 4.62
N PHE A 23 15.63 -5.34 4.83
CA PHE A 23 14.64 -4.43 5.41
C PHE A 23 13.99 -4.96 6.69
N ILE A 24 13.87 -4.10 7.70
CA ILE A 24 13.05 -4.36 8.89
C ILE A 24 11.89 -3.36 8.92
N LEU A 25 10.68 -3.86 9.18
CA LEU A 25 9.52 -3.03 9.52
C LEU A 25 9.65 -2.59 10.99
N ALA A 26 10.06 -1.35 11.21
CA ALA A 26 10.29 -0.81 12.54
C ALA A 26 9.00 -0.37 13.24
N SER A 27 8.01 0.11 12.47
CA SER A 27 6.68 0.43 12.99
C SER A 27 5.63 0.43 11.88
N THR A 28 4.38 0.25 12.27
CA THR A 28 3.22 0.47 11.40
C THR A 28 2.08 1.11 12.18
N LYS A 29 1.31 1.95 11.50
CA LYS A 29 0.13 2.63 12.02
C LYS A 29 -0.97 2.59 10.95
N CYS A 30 -2.23 2.51 11.37
CA CYS A 30 -3.36 2.62 10.44
C CYS A 30 -4.50 3.40 11.08
N ASP A 31 -4.89 4.50 10.42
CA ASP A 31 -6.02 5.32 10.81
C ASP A 31 -7.24 4.93 9.97
N PHE A 32 -8.26 4.37 10.60
CA PHE A 32 -9.52 4.02 9.94
C PHE A 32 -10.48 5.21 9.94
N ILE A 33 -10.72 5.78 8.76
CA ILE A 33 -11.50 7.01 8.58
C ILE A 33 -12.97 6.68 8.31
N ARG A 34 -13.24 5.57 7.62
CA ARG A 34 -14.60 5.10 7.30
C ARG A 34 -14.69 3.58 7.42
N GLN A 35 -15.89 3.10 7.67
CA GLN A 35 -16.18 1.66 7.65
C GLN A 35 -16.02 1.09 6.23
N ALA A 36 -15.30 -0.02 6.11
CA ALA A 36 -15.32 -0.87 4.93
C ALA A 36 -16.46 -1.88 5.07
N PHE A 37 -17.16 -2.15 3.97
CA PHE A 37 -18.21 -3.18 3.95
C PHE A 37 -17.70 -4.47 3.31
N PHE A 38 -18.13 -5.60 3.86
CA PHE A 38 -17.83 -6.92 3.30
C PHE A 38 -18.29 -7.03 1.84
N GLY A 39 -17.51 -7.74 1.02
CA GLY A 39 -17.79 -7.96 -0.40
C GLY A 39 -17.45 -6.78 -1.31
N ARG A 40 -17.00 -5.64 -0.78
CA ARG A 40 -16.54 -4.50 -1.59
C ARG A 40 -15.05 -4.58 -1.82
N ARG A 41 -14.62 -4.25 -3.04
CA ARG A 41 -13.20 -4.24 -3.41
C ARG A 41 -12.52 -2.98 -2.89
N LEU A 42 -11.33 -3.16 -2.32
CA LEU A 42 -10.48 -2.09 -1.85
C LEU A 42 -9.24 -2.00 -2.73
N ARG A 43 -8.88 -0.79 -3.12
CA ARG A 43 -7.60 -0.46 -3.75
C ARG A 43 -6.65 0.08 -2.69
N VAL A 44 -5.40 -0.36 -2.72
CA VAL A 44 -4.33 0.18 -1.88
C VAL A 44 -3.32 0.88 -2.76
N GLU A 45 -3.19 2.19 -2.60
CA GLU A 45 -2.13 2.97 -3.22
C GLU A 45 -0.98 3.07 -2.22
N THR A 46 0.24 2.77 -2.65
CA THR A 46 1.43 2.83 -1.81
C THR A 46 2.40 3.85 -2.38
N ASN A 47 2.89 4.74 -1.52
CA ASN A 47 3.89 5.73 -1.85
C ASN A 47 4.95 5.81 -0.75
N VAL A 48 6.01 6.55 -1.02
CA VAL A 48 7.01 6.95 -0.02
C VAL A 48 6.70 8.36 0.43
N SER A 49 6.47 8.57 1.72
CA SER A 49 6.19 9.92 2.27
C SER A 49 7.45 10.65 2.72
N ARG A 50 8.52 9.90 3.05
CA ARG A 50 9.80 10.45 3.51
C ARG A 50 10.92 9.44 3.30
N ILE A 51 12.08 9.94 2.87
CA ILE A 51 13.34 9.19 2.79
C ILE A 51 14.31 9.82 3.80
N GLY A 52 14.89 9.00 4.66
CA GLY A 52 15.98 9.36 5.58
C GLY A 52 17.29 8.69 5.16
N ASN A 53 18.32 8.78 5.99
CA ASN A 53 19.63 8.18 5.66
C ASN A 53 19.61 6.65 5.68
N LYS A 54 18.99 6.03 6.69
CA LYS A 54 18.94 4.57 6.91
C LYS A 54 17.54 3.97 6.87
N SER A 55 16.55 4.79 6.52
CA SER A 55 15.14 4.42 6.65
C SER A 55 14.27 5.25 5.72
N PHE A 56 13.08 4.76 5.46
CA PHE A 56 12.05 5.47 4.71
C PHE A 56 10.67 5.18 5.31
N GLN A 57 9.71 6.04 4.98
CA GLN A 57 8.32 5.94 5.40
C GLN A 57 7.46 5.61 4.20
N CYS A 58 6.75 4.49 4.26
CA CYS A 58 5.67 4.18 3.34
C CYS A 58 4.37 4.81 3.84
N ILE A 59 3.56 5.30 2.91
CA ILE A 59 2.18 5.69 3.16
C ILE A 59 1.27 4.87 2.25
N HIS A 60 0.19 4.35 2.81
CA HIS A 60 -0.80 3.54 2.13
C HIS A 60 -2.16 4.26 2.16
N ARG A 61 -2.75 4.58 1.01
CA ARG A 61 -4.12 5.06 0.91
C ARG A 61 -5.03 3.89 0.54
N ILE A 62 -5.92 3.51 1.46
CA ILE A 62 -6.87 2.42 1.25
C ILE A 62 -8.21 3.01 0.83
N MET A 63 -8.61 2.73 -0.40
CA MET A 63 -9.75 3.33 -1.07
C MET A 63 -10.77 2.25 -1.44
N GLU A 64 -12.05 2.56 -1.33
CA GLU A 64 -13.08 1.72 -1.94
C GLU A 64 -13.08 1.91 -3.45
N GLU A 65 -12.90 0.84 -4.22
CA GLU A 65 -12.68 0.91 -5.67
C GLU A 65 -13.89 1.49 -6.41
N GLU A 66 -15.10 1.07 -6.03
CA GLU A 66 -16.34 1.47 -6.69
C GLU A 66 -16.68 2.95 -6.51
N THR A 67 -16.35 3.52 -5.34
CA THR A 67 -16.75 4.90 -4.98
C THR A 67 -15.60 5.88 -4.90
N GLY A 68 -14.35 5.39 -4.90
CA GLY A 68 -13.15 6.20 -4.67
C GLY A 68 -13.07 6.79 -3.26
N ARG A 69 -13.84 6.29 -2.28
CA ARG A 69 -13.85 6.83 -0.91
C ARG A 69 -12.66 6.33 -0.11
N LEU A 70 -11.99 7.25 0.60
CA LEU A 70 -10.91 6.90 1.52
C LEU A 70 -11.47 6.17 2.73
N ILE A 71 -11.01 4.95 2.93
CA ILE A 71 -11.39 4.06 4.02
C ILE A 71 -10.39 4.17 5.17
N ALA A 72 -9.10 4.07 4.85
CA ALA A 72 -8.04 4.13 5.86
C ALA A 72 -6.74 4.68 5.28
N ILE A 73 -5.89 5.22 6.15
CA ILE A 73 -4.52 5.61 5.85
C ILE A 73 -3.59 4.74 6.68
N GLY A 74 -2.69 4.03 6.00
CA GLY A 74 -1.61 3.28 6.62
C GLY A 74 -0.29 4.03 6.54
N GLU A 75 0.54 3.89 7.56
CA GLU A 75 1.93 4.35 7.58
C GLU A 75 2.83 3.20 8.04
N ALA A 76 4.04 3.12 7.49
CA ALA A 76 5.03 2.12 7.87
C ALA A 76 6.44 2.67 7.80
N ALA A 77 7.19 2.55 8.90
CA ALA A 77 8.60 2.90 8.96
C ALA A 77 9.45 1.67 8.61
N VAL A 78 10.25 1.78 7.55
CA VAL A 78 11.13 0.70 7.09
C VAL A 78 12.58 1.13 7.29
N VAL A 79 13.40 0.23 7.84
CA VAL A 79 14.83 0.46 8.12
C VAL A 79 15.67 -0.47 7.24
N HIS A 80 16.71 0.07 6.63
CA HIS A 80 17.74 -0.72 5.96
C HIS A 80 18.69 -1.32 7.00
N PHE A 81 18.79 -2.64 7.01
CA PHE A 81 19.36 -3.41 8.10
C PHE A 81 20.23 -4.54 7.58
N ASN A 82 21.44 -4.62 8.12
CA ASN A 82 22.37 -5.69 7.87
C ASN A 82 22.19 -6.78 8.93
N PHE A 83 21.70 -7.94 8.50
CA PHE A 83 21.43 -9.08 9.38
C PHE A 83 22.70 -9.82 9.85
N GLN A 84 23.83 -9.64 9.16
CA GLN A 84 25.11 -10.22 9.59
C GLN A 84 25.70 -9.43 10.75
N THR A 85 25.70 -8.09 10.65
CA THR A 85 26.24 -7.21 11.70
C THR A 85 25.20 -6.85 12.78
N GLN A 86 23.92 -7.14 12.52
CA GLN A 86 22.77 -6.75 13.34
C GLN A 86 22.67 -5.24 13.59
N THR A 87 22.98 -4.43 12.56
CA THR A 87 22.91 -2.98 12.66
C THR A 87 22.20 -2.35 11.46
N SER A 88 21.66 -1.15 11.66
CA SER A 88 21.11 -0.35 10.56
C SER A 88 22.21 0.28 9.72
N GLU A 89 22.06 0.25 8.41
CA GLU A 89 23.02 0.76 7.44
C GLU A 89 22.40 1.85 6.57
N PRO A 90 23.21 2.77 6.00
CA PRO A 90 22.72 3.74 5.01
C PRO A 90 21.98 3.05 3.86
N LEU A 91 20.93 3.68 3.36
CA LEU A 91 20.27 3.24 2.13
C LEU A 91 21.26 3.36 0.96
N PRO A 92 21.43 2.33 0.13
CA PRO A 92 22.19 2.41 -1.11
C PRO A 92 21.70 3.55 -2.02
N ASP A 93 22.59 4.19 -2.76
CA ASP A 93 22.26 5.38 -3.58
C ASP A 93 21.26 5.07 -4.70
N ASP A 94 21.34 3.87 -5.28
CA ASP A 94 20.40 3.34 -6.27
C ASP A 94 19.01 3.13 -5.65
N LEU A 95 18.94 2.55 -4.46
CA LEU A 95 17.68 2.40 -3.72
C LEU A 95 17.07 3.75 -3.36
N GLN A 96 17.87 4.71 -2.90
CA GLN A 96 17.38 6.08 -2.62
C GLN A 96 16.79 6.72 -3.87
N THR A 97 17.44 6.54 -5.02
CA THR A 97 16.98 7.05 -6.32
C THR A 97 15.64 6.42 -6.71
N MET A 98 15.53 5.09 -6.62
CA MET A 98 14.27 4.40 -6.93
C MET A 98 13.15 4.78 -5.97
N LEU A 99 13.41 4.87 -4.66
CA LEU A 99 12.43 5.32 -3.67
C LEU A 99 11.91 6.74 -3.95
N ALA A 100 12.77 7.61 -4.48
CA ALA A 100 12.39 8.98 -4.81
C ALA A 100 11.36 9.06 -5.93
N GLU A 101 11.27 8.06 -6.82
CA GLU A 101 10.24 7.98 -7.86
C GLU A 101 8.83 7.77 -7.28
N TYR A 102 8.75 7.19 -6.07
CA TYR A 102 7.50 6.94 -5.36
C TYR A 102 7.15 8.04 -4.35
N LEU A 103 7.91 9.13 -4.31
CA LEU A 103 7.72 10.18 -3.32
C LEU A 103 6.37 10.89 -3.51
N ALA A 104 5.52 10.89 -2.48
CA ALA A 104 4.26 11.61 -2.49
C ALA A 104 4.03 12.28 -1.12
N PRO A 105 3.42 13.48 -1.09
CA PRO A 105 3.15 14.17 0.17
C PRO A 105 2.27 13.32 1.10
N SER A 106 2.59 13.36 2.40
CA SER A 106 1.77 12.75 3.45
C SER A 106 0.38 13.39 3.46
N VAL A 107 -0.66 12.59 3.70
CA VAL A 107 -2.06 13.03 3.67
C VAL A 107 -2.37 13.86 4.93
N GLY A 108 -1.88 15.10 4.98
CA GLY A 108 -2.17 16.04 6.08
C GLY A 108 -3.26 17.06 5.77
N GLU A 109 -3.60 17.31 4.50
CA GLU A 109 -4.26 18.60 4.14
C GLU A 109 -5.49 18.52 3.22
N THR A 110 -6.09 17.36 2.99
CA THR A 110 -7.34 17.33 2.18
C THR A 110 -8.36 16.37 2.72
N ILE A 111 -8.92 16.71 3.88
CA ILE A 111 -10.28 16.28 4.24
C ILE A 111 -11.20 17.49 4.15
N SER A 112 -11.31 18.07 2.95
CA SER A 112 -12.48 18.89 2.62
C SER A 112 -13.61 17.94 2.22
N PRO A 113 -14.79 18.00 2.85
CA PRO A 113 -15.91 17.16 2.46
C PRO A 113 -16.32 17.52 1.03
N LEU A 114 -16.05 16.61 0.08
CA LEU A 114 -16.60 16.68 -1.27
C LEU A 114 -18.13 16.61 -1.18
N SER A 115 -18.75 17.79 -1.22
CA SER A 115 -20.16 17.97 -1.54
C SER A 115 -20.41 17.38 -2.92
N CYS A 116 -21.35 16.42 -3.00
CA CYS A 116 -21.80 15.80 -4.23
C CYS A 116 -22.46 16.85 -5.14
N LYS A 117 -21.67 17.51 -5.99
CA LYS A 117 -22.18 18.23 -7.16
C LYS A 117 -22.18 17.27 -8.33
N LYS A 118 -23.38 16.80 -8.70
CA LYS A 118 -23.66 16.15 -9.99
C LYS A 118 -23.03 16.98 -11.10
N ARG A 119 -22.14 16.41 -11.92
CA ARG A 119 -21.88 16.99 -13.25
C ARG A 119 -21.36 16.02 -14.31
N SER A 120 -21.91 16.30 -15.50
CA SER A 120 -21.77 15.73 -16.84
C SER A 120 -20.35 15.50 -17.37
N LYS A 121 -20.27 14.64 -18.39
CA LYS A 121 -19.11 14.15 -19.16
C LYS A 121 -18.22 15.26 -19.77
N LYS A 122 -16.89 15.05 -19.76
CA LYS A 122 -15.98 14.95 -20.93
C LYS A 122 -14.49 15.00 -20.52
N GLY A 123 -13.66 14.17 -21.17
CA GLY A 123 -12.34 14.57 -21.69
C GLY A 123 -11.08 14.32 -20.84
N SER A 124 -10.41 13.20 -21.12
CA SER A 124 -8.96 12.96 -21.28
C SER A 124 -7.89 13.78 -20.53
N GLY A 125 -6.99 13.07 -19.83
CA GLY A 125 -5.66 13.53 -19.43
C GLY A 125 -4.98 12.52 -18.48
N ILE A 126 -3.78 12.05 -18.81
CA ILE A 126 -3.11 10.87 -18.23
C ILE A 126 -2.16 11.33 -17.10
N SER A 127 -2.23 10.69 -15.92
CA SER A 127 -1.32 10.87 -14.77
C SER A 127 -1.00 9.48 -14.20
N SER A 128 0.28 9.12 -14.11
CA SER A 128 0.71 7.79 -13.66
C SER A 128 0.75 7.72 -12.12
N ALA A 129 -0.32 7.20 -11.54
CA ALA A 129 -0.28 6.51 -10.26
C ALA A 129 -0.06 5.02 -10.55
N CYS A 130 0.87 4.36 -9.85
CA CYS A 130 0.96 2.90 -9.86
C CYS A 130 -0.30 2.34 -9.20
N THR A 131 -1.27 2.08 -10.05
CA THR A 131 -2.57 1.54 -9.71
C THR A 131 -2.44 0.04 -9.92
N ALA A 132 -2.16 -0.71 -8.86
CA ALA A 132 -2.21 -2.17 -8.96
C ALA A 132 -3.68 -2.58 -9.14
N ASP A 133 -4.08 -2.86 -10.38
CA ASP A 133 -5.39 -3.41 -10.71
C ASP A 133 -5.49 -4.86 -10.22
N PHE A 134 -6.32 -5.07 -9.21
CA PHE A 134 -6.54 -6.38 -8.59
C PHE A 134 -7.64 -7.14 -9.33
N SER A 135 -7.31 -7.73 -10.47
CA SER A 135 -8.20 -8.73 -11.10
C SER A 135 -7.92 -10.10 -10.49
N PHE A 136 -8.73 -10.48 -9.51
CA PHE A 136 -8.75 -11.82 -8.94
C PHE A 136 -9.33 -12.78 -10.00
N SER A 137 -8.49 -13.31 -10.89
CA SER A 137 -8.90 -14.35 -11.82
C SER A 137 -8.50 -15.74 -11.30
N THR A 138 -9.54 -16.48 -10.95
CA THR A 138 -9.66 -17.94 -11.02
C THR A 138 -9.00 -18.78 -9.92
N PHE A 139 -9.72 -18.95 -8.81
CA PHE A 139 -9.68 -20.22 -8.06
C PHE A 139 -10.95 -21.02 -8.43
N PRO A 140 -10.85 -22.31 -8.82
CA PRO A 140 -12.01 -23.07 -9.26
C PRO A 140 -12.97 -23.36 -8.11
N ARG A 141 -14.27 -23.12 -8.35
CA ARG A 141 -15.38 -23.55 -7.50
C ARG A 141 -15.38 -25.09 -7.44
N PHE A 142 -15.33 -25.65 -6.24
CA PHE A 142 -15.84 -26.99 -5.96
C PHE A 142 -16.99 -26.90 -4.94
N PHE A 143 -18.10 -27.53 -5.31
CA PHE A 143 -19.41 -27.56 -4.65
C PHE A 143 -19.43 -28.39 -3.35
N GLY A 144 -20.36 -28.08 -2.44
CA GLY A 144 -20.90 -29.05 -1.45
C GLY A 144 -21.56 -28.42 -0.22
N PRO A 145 -22.82 -28.78 0.16
CA PRO A 145 -23.66 -27.99 1.07
C PRO A 145 -23.56 -28.39 2.55
N ASN A 146 -23.94 -27.45 3.42
CA ASN A 146 -24.31 -27.63 4.83
C ASN A 146 -23.28 -28.34 5.73
N HIS A 147 -22.48 -27.55 6.45
CA HIS A 147 -22.46 -27.67 7.91
C HIS A 147 -21.98 -26.39 8.57
N ARG A 148 -22.87 -25.86 9.41
CA ARG A 148 -22.64 -24.86 10.44
C ARG A 148 -21.37 -25.21 11.23
N ARG A 149 -20.32 -24.40 11.10
CA ARG A 149 -19.41 -24.11 12.21
C ARG A 149 -19.03 -22.63 12.16
N GLN A 150 -19.49 -21.94 13.20
CA GLN A 150 -18.92 -20.69 13.65
C GLN A 150 -17.41 -20.89 13.78
N HIS A 151 -16.61 -20.00 13.21
CA HIS A 151 -15.44 -19.45 13.86
C HIS A 151 -15.06 -18.17 13.12
N THR A 152 -15.22 -17.08 13.85
CA THR A 152 -14.75 -15.74 13.57
C THR A 152 -13.27 -15.74 13.22
N LEU A 153 -12.90 -15.13 12.09
CA LEU A 153 -11.97 -13.99 11.97
C LEU A 153 -12.15 -13.36 10.58
#